data_AF-A0A0N7FUE6-F1
#
_entry.id   AF-A0A0N7FUE6-F1
#
_cell.length_a   1.000
_cell.length_b   1.000
_cell.length_c   1.000
_cell.angle_alpha   90.00
_cell.angle_beta   90.00
_cell.angle_gamma   90.00
#
_symmetry.space_group_name_H-M   'P 1'
#
loop_
_entity.id
_entity.type
_entity.pdbx_description
1 polymer ?
#
loop_
_entity_poly.entity_id
_entity_poly.type
_entity_poly.pdbx_seq_one_letter_code
_entity_poly.pdbx_strand_id
1 'polypeptide(L)'
;MATLTFVYAESTAVIGPLSASDEPHSWDLCSPHADRITVPVGWEMLRSESQFPQPAEDQELTALAEAVREVAVGTRSPRAGFMSNADLDEIARGRHRAQPRPTPAPAVTPRPGRRGHLRVLPDPVD
;
A
#
# COMPACT_ATOMS: atom_id res chain seq x y z
N MET A 1 -1.55 4.28 -8.67
CA MET A 1 -0.54 3.20 -8.52
C MET A 1 -1.29 1.96 -8.05
N ALA A 2 -0.81 0.76 -8.38
CA ALA A 2 -1.53 -0.49 -8.17
C ALA A 2 -0.56 -1.66 -7.98
N THR A 3 -0.99 -2.77 -7.38
CA THR A 3 -0.21 -4.02 -7.30
C THR A 3 -0.84 -5.06 -8.22
N LEU A 4 0.00 -5.78 -8.97
CA LEU A 4 -0.37 -6.92 -9.81
C LEU A 4 0.06 -8.21 -9.13
N THR A 5 -0.88 -9.13 -8.91
CA THR A 5 -0.63 -10.45 -8.34
C THR A 5 -0.95 -11.54 -9.37
N PHE A 6 -0.04 -12.48 -9.58
CA PHE A 6 -0.25 -13.63 -10.46
C PHE A 6 -0.50 -14.91 -9.66
N VAL A 7 -1.64 -15.56 -9.91
CA VAL A 7 -2.01 -16.85 -9.32
C VAL A 7 -1.95 -17.92 -10.40
N TYR A 8 -0.77 -18.51 -10.57
CA TYR A 8 -0.49 -19.48 -11.64
C TYR A 8 -1.40 -20.70 -11.62
N ALA A 9 -1.70 -21.24 -10.43
CA ALA A 9 -2.56 -22.42 -10.27
C ALA A 9 -3.97 -22.22 -10.86
N GLU A 10 -4.45 -20.97 -10.84
CA GLU A 10 -5.77 -20.61 -11.34
C GLU A 10 -5.70 -19.96 -12.73
N SER A 11 -4.50 -19.74 -13.26
CA SER A 11 -4.27 -18.95 -14.47
C SER A 11 -4.94 -17.57 -14.40
N THR A 12 -4.85 -16.91 -13.25
CA THR A 12 -5.45 -15.59 -13.02
C THR A 12 -4.39 -14.55 -12.68
N ALA A 13 -4.68 -13.30 -13.04
CA ALA A 13 -3.91 -12.16 -12.58
C ALA A 13 -4.84 -11.03 -12.11
N VAL A 14 -4.51 -10.48 -10.94
CA VAL A 14 -5.34 -9.49 -10.25
C VAL A 14 -4.57 -8.17 -10.16
N ILE A 15 -5.17 -7.08 -10.62
CA ILE A 15 -4.68 -5.72 -10.39
C ILE A 15 -5.54 -5.08 -9.31
N GLY A 16 -4.93 -4.80 -8.17
CA GLY A 16 -5.58 -4.18 -7.01
C GLY A 16 -4.88 -2.88 -6.57
N PRO A 17 -5.38 -2.24 -5.49
CA PRO A 17 -4.66 -1.19 -4.79
C PRO A 17 -3.24 -1.60 -4.41
N LEU A 18 -2.41 -0.62 -4.04
CA LEU A 18 -1.07 -0.92 -3.53
C LEU A 18 -1.16 -1.82 -2.29
N SER A 19 -0.56 -3.00 -2.37
CA SER A 19 -0.44 -3.92 -1.25
C SER A 19 0.43 -3.31 -0.15
N ALA A 20 0.05 -3.55 1.11
CA ALA A 20 0.86 -3.16 2.26
C ALA A 20 2.00 -4.17 2.55
N SER A 21 1.87 -5.39 2.04
CA SER A 21 2.82 -6.50 2.22
C SER A 21 3.46 -6.90 0.91
N ASP A 22 4.75 -7.25 0.98
CA ASP A 22 5.51 -7.81 -0.13
C ASP A 22 5.19 -9.31 -0.24
N GLU A 23 4.50 -9.71 -1.31
CA GLU A 23 4.11 -11.11 -1.56
C GLU A 23 4.93 -11.72 -2.70
N PRO A 24 5.33 -13.00 -2.60
CA PRO A 24 5.91 -13.70 -3.72
C PRO A 24 4.87 -13.77 -4.85
N HIS A 25 5.25 -13.33 -6.05
CA HIS A 25 4.38 -13.20 -7.24
C HIS A 25 3.49 -11.95 -7.28
N SER A 26 3.83 -10.92 -6.50
CA SER A 26 3.25 -9.57 -6.60
C SER A 26 4.25 -8.55 -7.16
N TRP A 27 3.74 -7.56 -7.89
CA TRP A 27 4.54 -6.45 -8.45
C TRP A 27 3.80 -5.12 -8.38
N ASP A 28 4.46 -4.09 -7.87
CA ASP A 28 3.92 -2.73 -7.88
C ASP A 28 4.10 -2.05 -9.24
N LEU A 29 2.99 -1.55 -9.75
CA LEU A 29 2.87 -0.88 -11.04
C LEU A 29 2.50 0.59 -10.85
N CYS A 30 3.18 1.46 -11.59
CA CYS A 30 2.70 2.83 -11.76
C CYS A 30 1.43 2.85 -12.63
N SER A 31 0.65 3.94 -12.54
CA SER A 31 -0.63 4.08 -13.26
C SER A 31 -0.56 3.65 -14.74
N PRO A 32 0.39 4.16 -15.56
CA PRO A 32 0.42 3.79 -16.97
C PRO A 32 0.76 2.31 -17.22
N HIS A 33 1.45 1.63 -16.29
CA HIS A 33 1.72 0.19 -16.42
C HIS A 33 0.51 -0.64 -16.01
N ALA A 34 -0.24 -0.24 -14.98
CA ALA A 34 -1.48 -0.90 -14.59
C ALA A 34 -2.54 -0.87 -15.71
N ASP A 35 -2.59 0.22 -16.48
CA ASP A 35 -3.56 0.38 -17.58
C ASP A 35 -3.21 -0.47 -18.83
N ARG A 36 -1.92 -0.67 -19.09
CA ARG A 36 -1.43 -1.30 -20.34
C ARG A 36 -1.09 -2.77 -20.20
N ILE A 37 -0.86 -3.25 -18.98
CA ILE A 37 -0.44 -4.63 -18.76
C ILE A 37 -1.54 -5.61 -19.18
N THR A 38 -1.11 -6.73 -19.74
CA THR A 38 -1.97 -7.81 -20.23
C THR A 38 -1.50 -9.14 -19.66
N VAL A 39 -2.42 -10.11 -19.62
CA VAL A 39 -2.14 -11.48 -19.19
C VAL A 39 -1.84 -12.40 -20.37
N PRO A 40 -1.22 -13.57 -20.14
CA PRO A 40 -1.08 -14.60 -21.17
C PRO A 40 -2.43 -15.04 -21.76
N VAL A 41 -2.41 -15.65 -22.94
CA VAL A 41 -3.63 -16.17 -23.59
C VAL A 41 -4.24 -17.28 -22.71
N GLY A 42 -5.56 -17.21 -22.52
CA GLY A 42 -6.30 -18.17 -21.69
C GLY A 42 -6.27 -17.86 -20.19
N TRP A 43 -5.58 -16.79 -19.77
CA TRP A 43 -5.61 -16.33 -18.39
C TRP A 43 -6.74 -15.32 -18.15
N GLU A 44 -7.29 -15.34 -16.94
CA GLU A 44 -8.27 -14.36 -16.50
C GLU A 44 -7.57 -13.13 -15.90
N MET A 45 -8.05 -11.92 -16.25
CA MET A 45 -7.56 -10.68 -15.67
C MET A 45 -8.65 -9.94 -14.90
N LEU A 46 -8.46 -9.84 -13.59
CA LEU A 46 -9.35 -9.12 -12.69
C LEU A 46 -8.74 -7.75 -12.39
N ARG A 47 -9.48 -6.68 -12.66
CA ARG A 47 -9.09 -5.32 -12.30
C ARG A 47 -10.06 -4.80 -11.27
N SER A 48 -9.58 -4.51 -10.07
CA SER A 48 -10.35 -3.71 -9.12
C SER A 48 -10.41 -2.29 -9.70
N GLU A 49 -11.58 -1.92 -10.21
CA GLU A 49 -11.85 -0.53 -10.56
C GLU A 49 -11.56 0.30 -9.31
N SER A 50 -10.67 1.27 -9.43
CA SER A 50 -10.17 2.13 -8.34
C SER A 50 -11.26 2.98 -7.66
N GLN A 51 -12.52 2.71 -7.95
CA GLN A 51 -13.69 3.23 -7.27
C GLN A 51 -13.96 2.39 -6.02
N PHE A 52 -13.00 2.30 -5.11
CA PHE A 52 -13.43 2.26 -3.71
C PHE A 52 -14.03 3.64 -3.48
N PRO A 53 -15.35 3.77 -3.26
CA PRO A 53 -15.92 5.06 -2.90
C PRO A 53 -15.08 5.59 -1.75
N GLN A 54 -14.61 6.84 -1.87
CA GLN A 54 -13.93 7.52 -0.77
C GLN A 54 -14.72 7.21 0.49
N PRO A 55 -14.06 6.71 1.54
CA PRO A 55 -14.72 6.08 2.66
C PRO A 55 -15.83 6.98 3.21
N ALA A 56 -17.09 6.63 2.95
CA ALA A 56 -18.21 7.23 3.67
C ALA A 56 -18.02 7.01 5.18
N GLU A 57 -17.25 6.00 5.58
CA GLU A 57 -16.82 5.74 6.95
C GLU A 57 -16.15 6.95 7.61
N ASP A 58 -15.36 7.81 6.95
CA ASP A 58 -14.81 9.00 7.63
C ASP A 58 -15.91 10.01 8.02
N GLN A 59 -16.91 10.17 7.15
CA GLN A 59 -18.07 11.04 7.38
C GLN A 59 -19.02 10.41 8.42
N GLU A 60 -19.21 9.10 8.35
CA GLU A 60 -20.02 8.34 9.31
C GLU A 60 -19.38 8.28 10.69
N LEU A 61 -18.06 8.10 10.79
CA LEU A 61 -17.30 8.14 12.04
C LEU A 61 -17.32 9.53 12.66
N THR A 62 -17.25 10.58 11.82
CA THR A 62 -17.43 11.96 12.27
C THR A 62 -18.85 12.19 12.79
N ALA A 63 -19.88 11.71 12.08
CA ALA A 63 -21.27 11.80 12.48
C ALA A 63 -21.56 11.03 13.78
N LEU A 64 -20.97 9.84 13.95
CA LEU A 64 -21.02 9.05 15.18
C LEU A 64 -20.32 9.78 16.35
N ALA A 65 -19.15 10.37 16.11
CA ALA A 65 -18.44 11.13 17.13
C ALA A 65 -19.24 12.36 17.60
N GLU A 66 -19.94 13.04 16.69
CA GLU A 66 -20.86 14.13 17.03
C GLU A 66 -22.06 13.62 17.84
N ALA A 67 -22.72 12.55 17.39
CA ALA A 67 -23.84 11.96 18.11
C ALA A 67 -23.46 11.55 19.55
N VAL A 68 -22.27 10.98 19.75
CA VAL A 68 -21.76 10.61 21.08
C VAL A 68 -21.44 11.84 21.93
N ARG A 69 -20.90 12.92 21.33
CA ARG A 69 -20.66 14.20 22.04
C ARG A 69 -21.96 14.79 22.58
N GLU A 70 -23.03 14.79 21.79
CA GLU A 70 -24.34 15.32 22.22
C GLU A 70 -24.90 14.52 23.42
N VAL A 71 -24.80 13.19 23.38
CA VAL A 71 -25.20 12.32 24.51
C VAL A 71 -24.32 12.57 25.75
N ALA A 72 -23.01 12.77 25.57
CA ALA A 72 -22.07 13.04 26.66
C ALA A 72 -22.22 14.45 27.26
N VAL A 73 -22.68 15.44 26.50
CA VAL A 73 -23.02 16.79 27.02
C VAL A 73 -24.30 16.72 27.85
N GLY A 74 -25.32 15.99 27.41
CA GLY A 74 -26.55 15.77 28.17
C GLY A 74 -26.36 14.98 29.47
N THR A 75 -25.31 14.15 29.54
CA THR A 75 -25.01 13.28 30.71
C THR A 75 -24.00 13.92 31.69
N ARG A 76 -23.43 15.09 31.38
CA ARG A 76 -22.44 15.76 32.25
C ARG A 76 -23.10 16.46 33.44
N SER A 77 -23.36 15.68 34.49
CA SER A 77 -23.31 16.18 35.86
C SER A 77 -21.83 16.50 36.19
N PRO A 78 -21.52 17.68 36.78
CA PRO A 78 -20.13 18.11 36.93
C PRO A 78 -19.51 17.44 38.15
N ARG A 79 -18.77 16.34 37.96
CA ARG A 79 -17.77 15.91 38.94
C ARG A 79 -16.50 15.36 38.30
N ALA A 80 -15.40 16.02 38.67
CA ALA A 80 -14.01 15.56 38.80
C ALA A 80 -13.15 15.35 37.53
N GLY A 81 -12.33 16.38 37.29
CA GLY A 81 -10.89 16.34 36.98
C GLY A 81 -10.29 15.11 36.33
N PHE A 82 -9.96 15.24 35.05
CA PHE A 82 -8.92 14.42 34.40
C PHE A 82 -7.91 15.37 33.76
N MET A 83 -6.62 15.15 34.03
CA MET A 83 -5.52 16.03 33.62
C MET A 83 -5.39 16.10 32.09
N SER A 84 -5.09 17.28 31.56
CA SER A 84 -5.03 17.53 30.12
C SER A 84 -3.74 16.95 29.51
N ASN A 85 -3.84 16.42 28.29
CA ASN A 85 -2.78 15.78 27.51
C ASN A 85 -1.62 16.72 27.08
N ALA A 86 -1.54 17.92 27.65
CA ALA A 86 -0.56 18.94 27.28
C ALA A 86 0.88 18.58 27.71
N ASP A 87 1.05 17.70 28.69
CA ASP A 87 2.38 17.35 29.24
C ASP A 87 3.15 16.28 28.41
N LEU A 88 2.51 15.58 27.46
CA LEU A 88 3.18 14.53 26.67
C LEU A 88 3.97 15.06 25.46
N ASP A 89 3.71 16.29 25.01
CA ASP A 89 4.29 16.85 23.76
C ASP A 89 5.70 17.45 23.95
N GLU A 90 6.20 17.55 25.19
CA GLU A 90 7.50 18.18 25.48
C GLU A 90 8.69 17.19 25.42
N ILE A 91 8.43 15.87 25.50
CA ILE A 91 9.49 14.85 25.54
C ILE A 91 9.97 14.45 24.13
N ALA A 92 9.19 14.72 23.07
CA ALA A 92 9.48 14.26 21.71
C ALA A 92 10.42 15.17 20.89
N ARG A 93 10.67 16.41 21.34
CA ARG A 93 11.38 17.43 20.51
C ARG A 93 12.90 17.48 20.70
N GLY A 94 13.48 16.64 21.56
CA GLY A 94 14.89 16.67 21.88
C GLY A 94 15.62 15.36 21.58
N ARG A 95 16.30 15.30 20.41
CA ARG A 95 17.50 14.49 20.07
C ARG A 95 17.36 13.64 18.80
N HIS A 96 17.57 14.24 17.62
CA HIS A 96 18.16 13.51 16.49
C HIS A 96 19.27 14.34 15.84
N ARG A 97 20.51 13.92 16.10
CA ARG A 97 21.75 14.41 15.51
C ARG A 97 21.86 13.85 14.09
N ALA A 98 21.78 14.70 13.07
CA ALA A 98 22.00 14.31 11.69
C ALA A 98 23.46 13.87 11.48
N GLN A 99 23.68 12.64 11.01
CA GLN A 99 24.96 12.20 10.47
C GLN A 99 24.95 12.38 8.94
N PRO A 100 26.04 12.87 8.32
CA PRO A 100 26.14 12.94 6.87
C PRO A 100 26.43 11.55 6.28
N ARG A 101 25.63 11.14 5.29
CA ARG A 101 25.80 9.87 4.55
C ARG A 101 26.82 10.06 3.41
N PRO A 102 27.80 9.15 3.22
CA PRO A 102 28.78 9.26 2.15
C PRO A 102 28.15 9.04 0.76
N THR A 103 28.69 9.77 -0.22
CA THR A 103 28.33 9.72 -1.65
C THR A 103 28.66 8.38 -2.29
N PRO A 104 27.80 7.79 -3.13
CA PRO A 104 28.21 6.68 -3.99
C PRO A 104 28.94 7.17 -5.24
N ALA A 105 30.11 6.58 -5.53
CA ALA A 105 30.83 6.69 -6.80
C ALA A 105 30.21 5.75 -7.88
N PRO A 106 30.42 6.01 -9.19
CA PRO A 106 29.62 5.43 -10.26
C PRO A 106 30.18 4.09 -10.76
N ALA A 107 29.29 3.17 -11.13
CA ALA A 107 29.58 1.92 -11.85
C ALA A 107 28.25 1.37 -12.40
N VAL A 108 28.06 0.82 -13.60
CA VAL A 108 28.86 0.47 -14.80
C VAL A 108 27.82 0.39 -15.93
N THR A 109 28.14 0.82 -17.14
CA THR A 109 27.25 0.67 -18.30
C THR A 109 27.27 -0.78 -18.81
N PRO A 110 26.11 -1.45 -19.00
CA PRO A 110 26.10 -2.70 -19.75
C PRO A 110 26.14 -2.40 -21.26
N ARG A 111 27.18 -2.90 -21.93
CA ARG A 111 27.32 -2.89 -23.39
C ARG A 111 26.27 -3.82 -24.04
N PRO A 112 25.79 -3.51 -25.25
CA PRO A 112 24.72 -4.28 -25.88
C PRO A 112 25.29 -5.57 -26.50
N GLY A 113 24.75 -6.71 -26.10
CA GLY A 113 25.06 -8.01 -26.68
C GLY A 113 23.77 -8.73 -27.07
N ARG A 114 23.55 -8.94 -28.36
CA ARG A 114 22.50 -9.81 -28.89
C ARG A 114 22.88 -11.27 -28.62
N ARG A 115 22.01 -12.05 -27.98
CA ARG A 115 21.79 -13.51 -28.16
C ARG A 115 20.61 -13.97 -27.30
N GLY A 116 19.67 -14.70 -27.91
CA GLY A 116 18.44 -15.17 -27.27
C GLY A 116 18.73 -16.06 -26.05
N HIS A 117 18.12 -15.72 -24.92
CA HIS A 117 18.33 -16.34 -23.61
C HIS A 117 17.11 -17.12 -23.10
N LEU A 118 16.09 -17.31 -23.95
CA LEU A 118 14.91 -18.07 -23.57
C LEU A 118 15.18 -19.56 -23.78
N ARG A 119 15.10 -20.33 -22.70
CA ARG A 119 15.05 -21.79 -22.71
C ARG A 119 13.69 -22.20 -22.17
N VAL A 120 13.00 -23.10 -22.89
CA VAL A 120 11.76 -23.72 -22.41
C VAL A 120 12.14 -24.68 -21.29
N LEU A 121 11.64 -24.43 -20.08
CA LEU A 121 11.74 -25.36 -18.96
C LEU A 121 10.63 -26.42 -19.13
N PRO A 122 10.93 -27.72 -19.07
CA PRO A 122 9.88 -28.75 -19.07
C PRO A 122 9.04 -28.63 -17.79
N ASP A 123 7.73 -28.85 -17.92
CA ASP A 123 6.80 -28.80 -16.78
C ASP A 123 7.20 -29.80 -15.69
N PRO A 124 7.11 -29.41 -14.40
CA PRO A 124 7.33 -30.34 -13.31
C PRO A 124 6.23 -31.42 -13.33
N VAL A 125 6.65 -32.68 -13.26
CA VAL A 125 5.76 -33.83 -13.09
C VAL A 125 5.41 -33.94 -11.60
N ASP A 126 4.12 -34.13 -11.29
CA ASP A 126 3.53 -34.24 -9.95
C ASP A 126 4.32 -35.09 -8.95
#